data_AF-A0A6G7YYJ0-F1
#
_entry.id   AF-A0A6G7YYJ0-F1
#
_cell.length_a   1.000
_cell.length_b   1.000
_cell.length_c   1.000
_cell.angle_alpha   90.00
_cell.angle_beta   90.00
_cell.angle_gamma   90.00
#
_symmetry.space_group_name_H-M   'P 1'
#
loop_
_entity.id
_entity.type
_entity.pdbx_description
1 polymer ?
#
loop_
_entity_poly.entity_id
_entity_poly.type
_entity_poly.pdbx_seq_one_letter_code
_entity_poly.pdbx_strand_id
1 'polypeptide(L)'
;MNLMPLQFMLHEQLSRCERAFREALTYDSLTGRIQRRHLMEGALSDAWQAYCSFARNVAIHSSLGCTTANGTVHAASVNPSTWQRSSYIAIRAAKGHSINLAQTNTELWKEPTWGDPGKSVSIITALNPGNARTLISHFAGGLLGPKHCQIVRNACAHRNHQTKADVEALATHYLASKITFPSEAMLWRDPHTSDFAFICWLDDLRTISEGAIK
;
A
#
# COMPACT_ATOMS: atom_id res chain seq x y z
N MET A 1 -18.33 11.29 -4.34
CA MET A 1 -17.05 12.00 -4.12
C MET A 1 -16.09 11.73 -5.26
N ASN A 2 -15.29 12.71 -5.70
CA ASN A 2 -14.30 12.53 -6.77
C ASN A 2 -13.07 11.77 -6.26
N LEU A 3 -12.61 10.74 -6.98
CA LEU A 3 -11.44 9.93 -6.60
C LEU A 3 -10.09 10.54 -7.00
N MET A 4 -10.05 11.45 -7.98
CA MET A 4 -8.82 12.05 -8.51
C MET A 4 -7.92 12.72 -7.45
N PRO A 5 -8.46 13.47 -6.46
CA PRO A 5 -7.62 14.07 -5.42
C PRO A 5 -6.83 13.03 -4.59
N LEU A 6 -7.36 11.80 -4.44
CA LEU A 6 -6.69 10.75 -3.67
C LEU A 6 -5.39 10.30 -4.34
N GLN A 7 -5.40 10.20 -5.67
CA GLN A 7 -4.21 9.86 -6.45
C GLN A 7 -3.17 10.98 -6.35
N PHE A 8 -3.58 12.24 -6.50
CA PHE A 8 -2.68 13.38 -6.38
C PHE A 8 -1.95 13.39 -5.03
N MET A 9 -2.70 13.22 -3.93
CA MET A 9 -2.11 13.16 -2.58
C MET A 9 -1.13 11.99 -2.42
N LEU A 10 -1.45 10.82 -2.97
CA LEU A 10 -0.52 9.69 -2.96
C LEU A 10 0.75 10.01 -3.74
N HIS A 11 0.62 10.50 -4.98
CA HIS A 11 1.77 10.82 -5.85
C HIS A 11 2.71 11.84 -5.22
N GLU A 12 2.15 12.88 -4.57
CA GLU A 12 2.95 13.86 -3.83
C GLU A 12 3.73 13.20 -2.70
N GLN A 13 3.08 12.35 -1.91
CA GLN A 13 3.72 11.65 -0.78
C GLN A 13 4.79 10.66 -1.26
N LEU A 14 4.54 9.89 -2.32
CA LEU A 14 5.53 8.99 -2.90
C LEU A 14 6.74 9.77 -3.45
N SER A 15 6.52 10.93 -4.06
CA SER A 15 7.62 11.80 -4.52
C SER A 15 8.47 12.34 -3.36
N ARG A 16 7.85 12.65 -2.22
CA ARG A 16 8.58 13.01 -0.98
C ARG A 16 9.43 11.84 -0.48
N CYS A 17 8.86 10.63 -0.44
CA CYS A 17 9.56 9.42 -0.01
C CYS A 17 10.74 9.08 -0.93
N GLU A 18 10.56 9.24 -2.24
CA GLU A 18 11.62 9.06 -3.23
C GLU A 18 12.79 10.03 -2.98
N ARG A 19 12.50 11.32 -2.77
CA ARG A 19 13.54 12.30 -2.45
C ARG A 19 14.29 11.95 -1.18
N ALA A 20 13.58 11.58 -0.11
CA ALA A 20 14.19 11.16 1.16
C ALA A 20 15.07 9.91 0.99
N PHE A 21 14.65 8.95 0.17
CA PHE A 21 15.47 7.78 -0.17
C PHE A 21 16.73 8.19 -0.93
N ARG A 22 16.62 9.04 -1.96
CA ARG A 22 17.78 9.52 -2.73
C ARG A 22 18.75 10.31 -1.87
N GLU A 23 18.25 11.13 -0.95
CA GLU A 23 19.05 11.81 0.06
C GLU A 23 19.78 10.81 0.97
N ALA A 24 19.10 9.74 1.41
CA ALA A 24 19.71 8.70 2.21
C ALA A 24 20.92 8.03 1.52
N LEU A 25 20.91 7.94 0.19
CA LEU A 25 22.02 7.38 -0.58
C LEU A 25 23.31 8.21 -0.49
N THR A 26 23.20 9.50 -0.15
CA THR A 26 24.37 10.39 -0.01
C THR A 26 25.16 10.12 1.28
N TYR A 27 24.58 9.37 2.23
CA TYR A 27 25.22 8.96 3.48
C TYR A 27 25.92 7.60 3.33
N ASP A 28 27.03 7.57 2.60
CA ASP A 28 27.82 6.35 2.33
C ASP A 28 29.00 6.12 3.29
N SER A 29 29.39 7.16 4.03
CA SER A 29 30.46 7.09 5.03
C SER A 29 30.10 6.14 6.17
N LEU A 30 31.13 5.59 6.84
CA LEU A 30 30.95 4.70 8.00
C LEU A 30 30.07 5.32 9.09
N THR A 31 30.24 6.61 9.36
CA THR A 31 29.44 7.36 10.34
C THR A 31 28.03 7.69 9.83
N GLY A 32 27.86 7.82 8.50
CA GLY A 32 26.57 8.11 7.86
C GLY A 32 25.61 6.92 7.78
N ARG A 33 26.07 5.68 7.96
CA ARG A 33 25.22 4.47 7.80
C ARG A 33 24.00 4.44 8.70
N ILE A 34 24.12 4.93 9.93
CA ILE A 34 22.98 5.02 10.86
C ILE A 34 21.94 6.02 10.35
N GLN A 35 22.39 7.18 9.89
CA GLN A 35 21.53 8.21 9.32
C GLN A 35 20.81 7.71 8.06
N ARG A 36 21.57 7.07 7.15
CA ARG A 36 21.03 6.40 5.95
C ARG A 36 19.91 5.44 6.31
N ARG A 37 20.14 4.55 7.27
CA ARG A 37 19.15 3.57 7.72
C ARG A 37 17.87 4.25 8.21
N HIS A 38 17.99 5.27 9.06
CA HIS A 38 16.81 5.95 9.59
C HIS A 38 16.00 6.68 8.51
N LEU A 39 16.67 7.35 7.58
CA LEU A 39 16.00 7.98 6.44
C LEU A 39 15.30 6.96 5.54
N MET A 40 15.94 5.82 5.28
CA MET A 40 15.36 4.74 4.48
C MET A 40 14.16 4.09 5.18
N GLU A 41 14.27 3.76 6.47
CA GLU A 41 13.15 3.22 7.27
C GLU A 41 11.97 4.20 7.31
N GLY A 42 12.24 5.51 7.43
CA GLY A 42 11.24 6.57 7.39
C GLY A 42 10.54 6.64 6.03
N ALA A 43 11.31 6.77 4.94
CA ALA A 43 10.78 6.83 3.58
C ALA A 43 9.92 5.59 3.23
N LEU A 44 10.37 4.40 3.64
CA LEU A 44 9.64 3.15 3.44
C LEU A 44 8.31 3.14 4.22
N SER A 45 8.34 3.53 5.50
CA SER A 45 7.15 3.57 6.34
C SER A 45 6.14 4.58 5.81
N ASP A 46 6.58 5.76 5.42
CA ASP A 46 5.72 6.82 4.90
C ASP A 46 5.07 6.42 3.57
N ALA A 47 5.83 5.82 2.64
CA ALA A 47 5.30 5.33 1.37
C ALA A 47 4.23 4.26 1.59
N TRP A 48 4.50 3.29 2.47
CA TRP A 48 3.55 2.22 2.79
C TRP A 48 2.26 2.75 3.43
N GLN A 49 2.38 3.69 4.38
CA GLN A 49 1.21 4.27 5.04
C GLN A 49 0.39 5.14 4.09
N ALA A 50 1.06 5.92 3.22
CA ALA A 50 0.41 6.70 2.18
C ALA A 50 -0.42 5.81 1.25
N TYR A 51 0.15 4.68 0.82
CA TYR A 51 -0.55 3.71 0.00
C TYR A 51 -1.71 3.03 0.71
N CYS A 52 -1.54 2.62 1.96
CA CYS A 52 -2.65 2.06 2.75
C CYS A 52 -3.79 3.07 2.91
N SER A 53 -3.46 4.34 3.15
CA SER A 53 -4.45 5.42 3.22
C SER A 53 -5.16 5.63 1.88
N PHE A 54 -4.42 5.62 0.77
CA PHE A 54 -5.01 5.69 -0.57
C PHE A 54 -5.99 4.53 -0.82
N ALA A 55 -5.55 3.28 -0.62
CA ALA A 55 -6.36 2.09 -0.83
C ALA A 55 -7.64 2.11 0.02
N ARG A 56 -7.50 2.50 1.30
CA ARG A 56 -8.63 2.71 2.22
C ARG A 56 -9.64 3.71 1.65
N ASN A 57 -9.17 4.91 1.31
CA ASN A 57 -10.05 5.99 0.91
C ASN A 57 -10.72 5.67 -0.44
N VAL A 58 -10.01 5.10 -1.41
CA VAL A 58 -10.60 4.66 -2.68
C VAL A 58 -11.70 3.63 -2.44
N ALA A 59 -11.41 2.55 -1.70
CA ALA A 59 -12.40 1.51 -1.43
C ALA A 59 -13.64 2.03 -0.70
N ILE A 60 -13.44 2.86 0.34
CA ILE A 60 -14.54 3.47 1.09
C ILE A 60 -15.33 4.41 0.17
N HIS A 61 -14.70 5.39 -0.49
CA HIS A 61 -15.43 6.35 -1.33
C HIS A 61 -16.17 5.68 -2.49
N SER A 62 -15.58 4.65 -3.10
CA SER A 62 -16.27 3.83 -4.09
C SER A 62 -17.52 3.16 -3.53
N SER A 63 -17.48 2.68 -2.29
CA SER A 63 -18.66 2.09 -1.64
C SER A 63 -19.75 3.09 -1.25
N LEU A 64 -19.37 4.34 -0.94
CA LEU A 64 -20.29 5.43 -0.56
C LEU A 64 -20.90 6.16 -1.75
N GLY A 65 -20.46 5.85 -2.96
CA GLY A 65 -20.80 6.57 -4.19
C GLY A 65 -19.70 7.54 -4.59
N CYS A 66 -19.20 7.37 -5.81
CA CYS A 66 -18.02 8.09 -6.30
C CYS A 66 -18.17 8.57 -7.74
N THR A 67 -17.31 9.51 -8.10
CA THR A 67 -17.02 9.89 -9.48
C THR A 67 -15.59 9.49 -9.76
N THR A 68 -15.40 8.61 -10.74
CA THR A 68 -14.07 8.18 -11.21
C THR A 68 -13.34 9.34 -11.89
N ALA A 69 -12.04 9.18 -12.12
CA ALA A 69 -11.24 10.14 -12.87
C ALA A 69 -11.73 10.32 -14.32
N ASN A 70 -12.39 9.30 -14.88
CA ASN A 70 -13.00 9.34 -16.21
C ASN A 70 -14.39 10.00 -16.23
N GLY A 71 -14.88 10.49 -15.08
CA GLY A 71 -16.20 11.12 -14.96
C GLY A 71 -17.37 10.14 -14.76
N THR A 72 -17.13 8.82 -14.79
CA THR A 72 -18.16 7.81 -14.49
C THR A 72 -18.64 7.95 -13.05
N VAL A 73 -19.95 8.04 -12.85
CA VAL A 73 -20.58 8.13 -11.53
C VAL A 73 -21.10 6.76 -11.11
N HIS A 74 -20.69 6.30 -9.92
CA HIS A 74 -21.21 5.09 -9.29
C HIS A 74 -22.04 5.47 -8.05
N ALA A 75 -23.21 4.85 -7.91
CA ALA A 75 -24.05 4.99 -6.74
C ALA A 75 -23.42 4.30 -5.51
N ALA A 76 -23.91 4.66 -4.31
CA ALA A 76 -23.55 3.96 -3.09
C ALA A 76 -24.00 2.49 -3.13
N SER A 77 -23.16 1.59 -2.62
CA SER A 77 -23.41 0.16 -2.53
C SER A 77 -23.67 -0.32 -1.11
N VAL A 78 -23.30 0.49 -0.10
CA VAL A 78 -23.50 0.17 1.32
C VAL A 78 -24.65 0.99 1.91
N ASN A 79 -25.38 0.36 2.84
CA ASN A 79 -26.46 0.99 3.60
C ASN A 79 -26.23 0.78 5.11
N PRO A 80 -26.26 1.84 5.94
CA PRO A 80 -26.26 3.25 5.56
C PRO A 80 -24.97 3.63 4.80
N SER A 81 -25.06 4.63 3.91
CA SER A 81 -23.90 5.13 3.15
C SER A 81 -22.99 5.98 4.04
N THR A 82 -22.29 5.33 4.97
CA THR A 82 -21.35 5.95 5.90
C THR A 82 -20.03 5.20 5.92
N TRP A 83 -18.92 5.92 6.12
CA TRP A 83 -17.60 5.30 6.15
C TRP A 83 -17.48 4.27 7.29
N GLN A 84 -18.19 4.48 8.40
CA GLN A 84 -18.23 3.56 9.53
C GLN A 84 -18.83 2.20 9.13
N ARG A 85 -19.84 2.23 8.25
CA ARG A 85 -20.45 1.02 7.71
C ARG A 85 -19.50 0.29 6.78
N SER A 86 -18.87 0.99 5.84
CA SER A 86 -17.86 0.42 4.95
C SER A 86 -16.68 -0.17 5.73
N SER A 87 -16.19 0.55 6.75
CA SER A 87 -15.11 0.13 7.63
C SER A 87 -15.45 -1.18 8.36
N TYR A 88 -16.66 -1.29 8.92
CA TYR A 88 -17.14 -2.54 9.53
C TYR A 88 -17.17 -3.70 8.54
N ILE A 89 -17.74 -3.49 7.34
CA ILE A 89 -17.81 -4.51 6.29
C ILE A 89 -16.41 -5.00 5.93
N ALA A 90 -15.46 -4.08 5.72
CA ALA A 90 -14.07 -4.41 5.41
C ALA A 90 -13.40 -5.24 6.52
N ILE A 91 -13.62 -4.91 7.79
CA ILE A 91 -13.09 -5.68 8.93
C ILE A 91 -13.60 -7.13 8.92
N ARG A 92 -14.90 -7.31 8.69
CA ARG A 92 -15.52 -8.66 8.67
C ARG A 92 -15.06 -9.45 7.47
N ALA A 93 -15.06 -8.83 6.29
CA ALA A 93 -14.65 -9.44 5.03
C ALA A 93 -13.19 -9.90 5.06
N ALA A 94 -12.28 -9.05 5.56
CA ALA A 94 -10.85 -9.38 5.70
C ALA A 94 -10.57 -10.55 6.65
N LYS A 95 -11.53 -10.89 7.53
CA LYS A 95 -11.45 -12.02 8.47
C LYS A 95 -12.29 -13.22 8.04
N GLY A 96 -12.97 -13.16 6.89
CA GLY A 96 -13.91 -14.20 6.45
C GLY A 96 -15.13 -14.37 7.36
N HIS A 97 -15.50 -13.33 8.10
CA HIS A 97 -16.64 -13.38 9.01
C HIS A 97 -17.93 -12.87 8.34
N SER A 98 -19.08 -13.36 8.79
CA SER A 98 -20.40 -12.88 8.34
C SER A 98 -20.59 -11.39 8.61
N ILE A 99 -21.40 -10.68 7.80
CA ILE A 99 -21.64 -9.24 7.94
C ILE A 99 -23.00 -9.03 8.62
N ASN A 100 -23.04 -8.39 9.79
CA ASN A 100 -24.28 -7.96 10.41
C ASN A 100 -24.74 -6.62 9.81
N LEU A 101 -26.02 -6.44 9.49
CA LEU A 101 -26.56 -5.24 8.85
C LEU A 101 -26.61 -4.00 9.75
N ALA A 102 -26.74 -4.16 11.06
CA ALA A 102 -26.90 -3.06 12.02
C ALA A 102 -25.57 -2.52 12.60
N GLN A 103 -24.46 -3.24 12.40
CA GLN A 103 -23.18 -2.90 13.01
C GLN A 103 -22.35 -1.92 12.15
N THR A 104 -21.58 -1.09 12.82
CA THR A 104 -20.65 -0.11 12.25
C THR A 104 -19.32 -0.13 13.01
N ASN A 105 -18.30 0.52 12.46
CA ASN A 105 -17.00 0.69 13.12
C ASN A 105 -16.63 2.17 13.19
N THR A 106 -16.26 2.64 14.38
CA THR A 106 -15.72 3.99 14.61
C THR A 106 -14.23 3.97 14.97
N GLU A 107 -13.65 2.79 15.20
CA GLU A 107 -12.29 2.62 15.69
C GLU A 107 -11.34 2.26 14.55
N LEU A 108 -10.54 3.22 14.12
CA LEU A 108 -9.62 3.04 12.98
C LEU A 108 -8.54 1.98 13.23
N TRP A 109 -8.09 1.81 14.48
CA TRP A 109 -7.08 0.81 14.83
C TRP A 109 -7.56 -0.64 14.66
N LYS A 110 -8.88 -0.86 14.55
CA LYS A 110 -9.48 -2.18 14.27
C LYS A 110 -9.56 -2.52 12.79
N GLU A 111 -9.29 -1.56 11.91
CA GLU A 111 -9.39 -1.73 10.46
C GLU A 111 -8.35 -2.73 9.92
N PRO A 112 -8.62 -3.38 8.78
CA PRO A 112 -7.64 -4.22 8.13
C PRO A 112 -6.47 -3.38 7.58
N THR A 113 -5.38 -4.07 7.24
CA THR A 113 -4.30 -3.49 6.44
C THR A 113 -4.77 -3.29 5.01
N TRP A 114 -5.19 -2.07 4.66
CA TRP A 114 -5.84 -1.77 3.38
C TRP A 114 -4.95 -1.93 2.14
N GLY A 115 -3.63 -1.76 2.27
CA GLY A 115 -2.69 -1.97 1.17
C GLY A 115 -2.31 -3.43 0.92
N ASP A 116 -2.86 -4.39 1.67
CA ASP A 116 -2.53 -5.81 1.56
C ASP A 116 -3.31 -6.47 0.41
N PRO A 117 -2.65 -6.89 -0.69
CA PRO A 117 -3.32 -7.48 -1.85
C PRO A 117 -4.12 -8.74 -1.49
N GLY A 118 -3.67 -9.50 -0.48
CA GLY A 118 -4.35 -10.72 -0.03
C GLY A 118 -5.71 -10.47 0.62
N LYS A 119 -5.97 -9.24 1.08
CA LYS A 119 -7.25 -8.85 1.69
C LYS A 119 -8.13 -8.06 0.74
N SER A 120 -7.55 -7.30 -0.19
CA SER A 120 -8.26 -6.37 -1.08
C SER A 120 -9.42 -7.03 -1.83
N VAL A 121 -9.24 -8.23 -2.38
CA VAL A 121 -10.30 -8.93 -3.12
C VAL A 121 -11.53 -9.18 -2.24
N SER A 122 -11.32 -9.73 -1.05
CA SER A 122 -12.41 -10.03 -0.10
C SER A 122 -13.14 -8.76 0.33
N ILE A 123 -12.40 -7.69 0.62
CA ILE A 123 -12.94 -6.41 1.06
C ILE A 123 -13.76 -5.76 -0.06
N ILE A 124 -13.21 -5.64 -1.26
CA ILE A 124 -13.88 -4.98 -2.39
C ILE A 124 -15.13 -5.74 -2.81
N THR A 125 -15.05 -7.08 -2.82
CA THR A 125 -16.21 -7.94 -3.12
C THR A 125 -17.33 -7.73 -2.11
N ALA A 126 -17.00 -7.64 -0.82
CA ALA A 126 -17.99 -7.42 0.24
C ALA A 126 -18.58 -6.00 0.25
N LEU A 127 -17.78 -4.99 -0.10
CA LEU A 127 -18.26 -3.62 -0.28
C LEU A 127 -19.14 -3.47 -1.52
N ASN A 128 -18.91 -4.30 -2.55
CA ASN A 128 -19.66 -4.34 -3.80
C ASN A 128 -19.85 -2.98 -4.52
N PRO A 129 -18.82 -2.13 -4.65
CA PRO A 129 -18.97 -0.87 -5.37
C PRO A 129 -19.16 -1.09 -6.88
N GLY A 130 -19.77 -0.11 -7.56
CA GLY A 130 -20.02 -0.21 -9.01
C GLY A 130 -18.77 -0.37 -9.87
N ASN A 131 -17.59 0.05 -9.38
CA ASN A 131 -16.29 -0.11 -10.02
C ASN A 131 -15.45 -1.28 -9.43
N ALA A 132 -16.08 -2.26 -8.76
CA ALA A 132 -15.39 -3.34 -8.06
C ALA A 132 -14.37 -4.09 -8.94
N ARG A 133 -14.69 -4.34 -10.21
CA ARG A 133 -13.79 -5.04 -11.15
C ARG A 133 -12.48 -4.29 -11.34
N THR A 134 -12.55 -2.98 -11.56
CA THR A 134 -11.39 -2.09 -11.71
C THR A 134 -10.56 -2.05 -10.42
N LEU A 135 -11.21 -1.94 -9.26
CA LEU A 135 -10.50 -1.93 -7.99
C LEU A 135 -9.77 -3.26 -7.73
N ILE A 136 -10.41 -4.39 -8.02
CA ILE A 136 -9.80 -5.72 -7.86
C ILE A 136 -8.62 -5.88 -8.82
N SER A 137 -8.78 -5.51 -10.10
CA SER A 137 -7.70 -5.67 -11.09
C SER A 137 -6.46 -4.85 -10.76
N HIS A 138 -6.58 -3.75 -10.02
CA HIS A 138 -5.45 -2.91 -9.66
C HIS A 138 -4.90 -3.18 -8.26
N PHE A 139 -5.75 -3.34 -7.23
CA PHE A 139 -5.28 -3.64 -5.87
C PHE A 139 -4.83 -5.09 -5.67
N ALA A 140 -5.27 -6.01 -6.52
CA ALA A 140 -4.81 -7.41 -6.53
C ALA A 140 -4.06 -7.79 -7.83
N GLY A 141 -3.67 -6.79 -8.64
CA GLY A 141 -3.21 -6.91 -10.03
C GLY A 141 -1.80 -7.47 -10.26
N GLY A 142 -1.22 -8.19 -9.30
CA GLY A 142 0.05 -8.90 -9.47
C GLY A 142 1.32 -8.04 -9.41
N LEU A 143 1.24 -6.71 -9.39
CA LEU A 143 2.39 -5.84 -9.11
C LEU A 143 2.89 -6.09 -7.68
N LEU A 144 4.21 -6.23 -7.54
CA LEU A 144 4.82 -6.78 -6.32
C LEU A 144 5.19 -5.70 -5.31
N GLY A 145 5.36 -4.45 -5.75
CA GLY A 145 5.78 -3.29 -4.94
C GLY A 145 5.04 -3.15 -3.61
N PRO A 146 3.69 -3.15 -3.56
CA PRO A 146 2.97 -3.10 -2.28
C PRO A 146 3.37 -4.19 -1.31
N LYS A 147 3.50 -5.44 -1.81
CA LYS A 147 3.81 -6.58 -0.94
C LYS A 147 5.25 -6.52 -0.45
N HIS A 148 6.18 -6.15 -1.30
CA HIS A 148 7.58 -5.97 -0.92
C HIS A 148 7.75 -4.83 0.10
N CYS A 149 7.10 -3.68 -0.12
CA CYS A 149 7.02 -2.60 0.87
C CYS A 149 6.53 -3.10 2.23
N GLN A 150 5.42 -3.86 2.25
CA GLN A 150 4.86 -4.42 3.48
C GLN A 150 5.85 -5.32 4.21
N ILE A 151 6.47 -6.27 3.50
CA ILE A 151 7.41 -7.25 4.06
C ILE A 151 8.61 -6.54 4.68
N VAL A 152 9.26 -5.65 3.93
CA VAL A 152 10.46 -4.95 4.40
C VAL A 152 10.12 -4.02 5.56
N ARG A 153 9.01 -3.28 5.48
CA ARG A 153 8.58 -2.37 6.56
C ARG A 153 8.31 -3.13 7.85
N ASN A 154 7.62 -4.28 7.76
CA ASN A 154 7.32 -5.10 8.93
C ASN A 154 8.60 -5.67 9.55
N ALA A 155 9.56 -6.10 8.74
CA ALA A 155 10.86 -6.54 9.22
C ALA A 155 11.64 -5.42 9.92
N CYS A 156 11.61 -4.19 9.41
CA CYS A 156 12.21 -3.03 10.07
C CYS A 156 11.58 -2.75 11.45
N ALA A 157 10.26 -2.95 11.59
CA ALA A 157 9.53 -2.70 12.83
C ALA A 157 9.72 -3.81 13.87
N HIS A 158 9.71 -5.08 13.47
CA HIS A 158 9.78 -6.22 14.40
C HIS A 158 11.20 -6.69 14.70
N ARG A 159 12.13 -6.55 13.74
CA ARG A 159 13.56 -6.88 13.88
C ARG A 159 13.83 -8.28 14.44
N ASN A 160 13.08 -9.27 13.97
CA ASN A 160 13.24 -10.68 14.36
C ASN A 160 13.70 -11.53 13.17
N HIS A 161 14.12 -12.77 13.45
CA HIS A 161 14.68 -13.64 12.42
C HIS A 161 13.63 -14.10 11.39
N GLN A 162 12.36 -14.27 11.78
CA GLN A 162 11.30 -14.68 10.87
C GLN A 162 11.03 -13.61 9.80
N THR A 163 10.79 -12.37 10.23
CA THR A 163 10.55 -11.25 9.31
C THR A 163 11.79 -10.90 8.48
N LYS A 164 13.00 -11.15 9.01
CA LYS A 164 14.23 -11.05 8.21
C LYS A 164 14.30 -12.12 7.12
N ALA A 165 13.93 -13.36 7.43
CA ALA A 165 13.88 -14.44 6.43
C ALA A 165 12.88 -14.13 5.30
N ASP A 166 11.74 -13.51 5.64
CA ASP A 166 10.78 -13.04 4.62
C ASP A 166 11.40 -12.00 3.67
N VAL A 167 12.26 -11.11 4.18
CA VAL A 167 12.99 -10.14 3.35
C VAL A 167 14.04 -10.83 2.49
N GLU A 168 14.80 -11.76 3.06
CA GLU A 168 15.81 -12.52 2.32
C GLU A 168 15.20 -13.36 1.20
N ALA A 169 13.98 -13.87 1.38
CA ALA A 169 13.23 -14.57 0.34
C ALA A 169 12.91 -13.67 -0.88
N LEU A 170 12.85 -12.35 -0.70
CA LEU A 170 12.63 -11.42 -1.81
C LEU A 170 13.85 -11.35 -2.76
N ALA A 171 15.02 -11.82 -2.34
CA ALA A 171 16.25 -11.75 -3.12
C ALA A 171 16.14 -12.41 -4.50
N THR A 172 15.24 -13.39 -4.68
CA THR A 172 15.00 -14.06 -5.97
C THR A 172 14.45 -13.11 -7.04
N HIS A 173 13.90 -11.96 -6.66
CA HIS A 173 13.37 -10.95 -7.57
C HIS A 173 14.38 -9.86 -7.95
N TYR A 174 15.57 -9.84 -7.33
CA TYR A 174 16.51 -8.74 -7.45
C TYR A 174 17.95 -9.20 -7.68
N LEU A 175 18.78 -8.30 -8.20
CA LEU A 175 20.23 -8.35 -8.04
C LEU A 175 20.54 -7.99 -6.58
N ALA A 176 20.40 -9.00 -5.72
CA ALA A 176 20.48 -8.85 -4.28
C ALA A 176 21.91 -8.93 -3.76
N SER A 177 22.18 -8.16 -2.71
CA SER A 177 23.38 -8.25 -1.89
C SER A 177 23.00 -8.67 -0.47
N LYS A 178 23.97 -9.22 0.28
CA LYS A 178 23.74 -9.61 1.67
C LYS A 178 23.31 -8.40 2.51
N ILE A 179 22.24 -8.58 3.28
CA ILE A 179 21.71 -7.54 4.18
C ILE A 179 22.04 -7.83 5.65
N THR A 180 22.40 -6.77 6.36
CA THR A 180 22.48 -6.71 7.82
C THR A 180 21.14 -6.24 8.38
N PHE A 181 20.59 -5.16 7.82
CA PHE A 181 19.31 -4.55 8.21
C PHE A 181 18.26 -4.72 7.12
N PRO A 182 16.98 -4.95 7.45
CA PRO A 182 15.95 -5.17 6.43
C PRO A 182 15.82 -4.03 5.42
N SER A 183 15.97 -2.77 5.86
CA SER A 183 15.91 -1.60 4.98
C SER A 183 16.95 -1.65 3.86
N GLU A 184 18.06 -2.37 4.01
CA GLU A 184 19.08 -2.48 2.96
C GLU A 184 18.56 -3.21 1.72
N ALA A 185 17.48 -3.99 1.82
CA ALA A 185 16.83 -4.60 0.66
C ALA A 185 16.29 -3.56 -0.33
N MET A 186 15.98 -2.34 0.13
CA MET A 186 15.61 -1.20 -0.73
C MET A 186 16.72 -0.81 -1.72
N LEU A 187 17.97 -1.21 -1.44
CA LEU A 187 19.16 -0.90 -2.24
C LEU A 187 19.49 -1.97 -3.27
N TRP A 188 18.81 -3.13 -3.23
CA TRP A 188 18.93 -4.13 -4.28
C TRP A 188 18.49 -3.55 -5.62
N ARG A 189 18.92 -4.16 -6.72
CA ARG A 189 18.57 -3.66 -8.05
C ARG A 189 17.55 -4.56 -8.74
N ASP A 190 16.58 -3.97 -9.41
CA ASP A 190 15.75 -4.72 -10.34
C ASP A 190 16.61 -5.22 -11.53
N PRO A 191 16.53 -6.50 -11.92
CA PRO A 191 17.40 -7.05 -12.94
C PRO A 191 17.10 -6.54 -14.36
N HIS A 192 15.92 -5.95 -14.61
CA HIS A 192 15.51 -5.46 -15.92
C HIS A 192 15.79 -3.97 -16.07
N THR A 193 15.48 -3.16 -15.05
CA THR A 193 15.64 -1.71 -15.10
C THR A 193 16.98 -1.24 -14.54
N SER A 194 17.65 -2.07 -13.73
CA SER A 194 18.82 -1.69 -12.91
C SER A 194 18.55 -0.58 -11.88
N ASP A 195 17.29 -0.17 -11.70
CA ASP A 195 16.90 0.78 -10.67
C ASP A 195 16.89 0.14 -9.28
N PHE A 196 16.91 0.98 -8.26
CA PHE A 196 16.78 0.51 -6.88
C PHE A 196 15.40 -0.11 -6.66
N ALA A 197 15.35 -1.22 -5.93
CA ALA A 197 14.13 -1.94 -5.62
C ALA A 197 13.05 -1.01 -5.05
N PHE A 198 13.41 -0.10 -4.15
CA PHE A 198 12.45 0.85 -3.59
C PHE A 198 11.84 1.80 -4.63
N ILE A 199 12.60 2.24 -5.63
CA ILE A 199 12.08 3.09 -6.72
C ILE A 199 11.04 2.31 -7.52
N CYS A 200 11.35 1.05 -7.88
CA CYS A 200 10.40 0.17 -8.56
C CYS A 200 9.13 -0.06 -7.72
N TRP A 201 9.25 -0.19 -6.39
CA TRP A 201 8.07 -0.32 -5.54
C TRP A 201 7.20 0.94 -5.59
N LEU A 202 7.80 2.14 -5.51
CA LEU A 202 7.06 3.40 -5.62
C LEU A 202 6.35 3.52 -6.96
N ASP A 203 6.98 3.09 -8.04
CA ASP A 203 6.38 3.10 -9.38
C ASP A 203 5.19 2.15 -9.48
N ASP A 204 5.28 0.94 -8.92
CA ASP A 204 4.13 0.04 -8.80
C ASP A 204 2.97 0.69 -8.05
N LEU A 205 3.25 1.39 -6.93
CA LEU A 205 2.20 2.11 -6.17
C LEU A 205 1.54 3.21 -7.02
N ARG A 206 2.33 3.95 -7.82
CA ARG A 206 1.81 4.98 -8.75
C ARG A 206 0.94 4.34 -9.83
N THR A 207 1.41 3.28 -10.49
CA THR A 207 0.66 2.57 -11.54
C THR A 207 -0.65 1.99 -11.02
N ILE A 208 -0.65 1.38 -9.83
CA ILE A 208 -1.87 0.89 -9.19
C ILE A 208 -2.84 2.06 -8.95
N SER A 209 -2.34 3.19 -8.46
CA SER A 209 -3.20 4.35 -8.15
C SER A 209 -3.84 4.97 -9.39
N GLU A 210 -3.13 5.01 -10.52
CA GLU A 210 -3.65 5.47 -11.81
C GLU A 210 -4.77 4.59 -12.34
N GLY A 211 -4.64 3.28 -12.15
CA GLY A 211 -5.66 2.32 -12.55
C GLY A 211 -6.88 2.33 -11.63
N ALA A 212 -6.67 2.36 -10.32
CA ALA A 212 -7.73 2.17 -9.32
C ALA A 212 -8.78 3.29 -9.29
N ILE A 213 -8.46 4.49 -9.80
CA ILE A 213 -9.39 5.62 -9.82
C ILE A 213 -10.20 5.76 -11.12
N LYS A 214 -9.94 4.91 -12.12
CA LYS A 214 -10.56 4.98 -13.46
C LYS A 214 -11.98 4.46 -13.51
#